data_AF-A0A4Q1R5L6-F1
#
_entry.id   AF-A0A4Q1R5L6-F1
#
_cell.length_a   1.000
_cell.length_b   1.000
_cell.length_c   1.000
_cell.angle_alpha   90.00
_cell.angle_beta   90.00
_cell.angle_gamma   90.00
#
_symmetry.space_group_name_H-M   'P 1'
#
loop_
_entity.id
_entity.type
_entity.pdbx_description
1 polymer ?
#
loop_
_entity_poly.entity_id
_entity_poly.type
_entity_poly.pdbx_seq_one_letter_code
_entity_poly.pdbx_strand_id
1 'polypeptide(L)'
;MHRERLTAYLAGGRPPGGLRACPGCRDPRDPLRTAPVLLPGLLYFATESQVWTGGRAFYDPGPARTADDAPRTELPSQGYLLTVGQFSDIVAQEMYREPGEDLDLTQALTHGRAQIGPGRYETLVCAGALDGYPVLTCTAPWRSDDIAVNAPSAAYLRHIGAGIVAAHGWSVHRTARYLAGCPGAAGHWRAGEIESLLTAAP
;
A
#
# COMPACT_ATOMS: atom_id res chain seq x y z
N MET A 1 3.62 2.29 -1.74
CA MET A 1 4.29 3.33 -0.94
C MET A 1 5.13 4.20 -1.86
N HIS A 2 5.11 5.54 -1.70
CA HIS A 2 5.93 6.46 -2.51
C HIS A 2 7.39 6.48 -2.03
N ARG A 3 8.37 6.73 -2.93
CA ARG A 3 9.81 6.66 -2.62
C ARG A 3 10.22 7.57 -1.47
N GLU A 4 9.79 8.84 -1.48
CA GLU A 4 10.12 9.79 -0.42
C GLU A 4 9.60 9.36 0.96
N ARG A 5 8.42 8.73 0.99
CA ARG A 5 7.86 8.19 2.23
C ARG A 5 8.67 6.99 2.71
N LEU A 6 9.08 6.11 1.80
CA LEU A 6 9.97 4.99 2.13
C LEU A 6 11.32 5.50 2.68
N THR A 7 11.92 6.53 2.08
CA THR A 7 13.17 7.13 2.56
C THR A 7 13.03 7.60 4.01
N ALA A 8 11.90 8.23 4.38
CA ALA A 8 11.66 8.62 5.76
C ALA A 8 11.51 7.42 6.72
N TYR A 9 10.91 6.31 6.28
CA TYR A 9 10.87 5.09 7.11
C TYR A 9 12.24 4.44 7.29
N LEU A 10 13.09 4.49 6.26
CA LEU A 10 14.43 3.90 6.28
C LEU A 10 15.41 4.76 7.10
N ALA A 11 15.58 6.03 6.72
CA ALA A 11 16.57 6.92 7.33
C ALA A 11 16.05 7.66 8.57
N GLY A 12 14.74 7.61 8.84
CA GLY A 12 14.10 8.43 9.85
C GLY A 12 13.78 9.84 9.35
N GLY A 13 13.13 10.63 10.21
CA GLY A 13 12.73 12.00 9.91
C GLY A 13 11.26 12.12 9.51
N ARG A 14 10.87 13.29 9.01
CA ARG A 14 9.46 13.60 8.75
C ARG A 14 9.17 13.50 7.25
N PRO A 15 8.30 12.58 6.78
CA PRO A 15 7.97 12.49 5.37
C PRO A 15 7.23 13.76 4.92
N PRO A 16 7.36 14.17 3.64
CA PRO A 16 6.59 15.28 3.08
C PRO A 16 5.08 15.10 3.31
N GLY A 17 4.43 16.13 3.87
CA GLY A 17 3.00 16.06 4.24
C GLY A 17 2.68 15.16 5.45
N GLY A 18 3.67 14.50 6.05
CA GLY A 18 3.48 13.71 7.26
C GLY A 18 3.32 14.59 8.50
N LEU A 19 2.48 14.15 9.44
CA LEU A 19 2.33 14.83 10.73
C LEU A 19 3.34 14.33 11.78
N ARG A 20 3.87 13.11 11.61
CA ARG A 20 4.73 12.43 12.59
C ARG A 20 6.12 12.16 12.03
N ALA A 21 7.14 12.26 12.89
CA ALA A 21 8.48 11.82 12.57
C ALA A 21 8.58 10.29 12.66
N CYS A 22 9.21 9.69 11.66
CA CYS A 22 9.61 8.30 11.61
C CYS A 22 10.91 8.13 12.41
N PRO A 23 11.01 7.15 13.32
CA PRO A 23 12.26 6.84 14.03
C PRO A 23 13.37 6.34 13.08
N GLY A 24 13.00 5.77 11.93
CA GLY A 24 13.96 5.16 11.00
C GLY A 24 14.18 3.68 11.26
N CYS A 25 14.71 2.96 10.29
CA CYS A 25 15.07 1.55 10.43
C CYS A 25 16.45 1.40 11.08
N ARG A 26 16.69 0.22 11.68
CA ARG A 26 18.03 -0.19 12.15
C ARG A 26 19.05 -0.20 11.01
N ASP A 27 18.58 -0.50 9.79
CA ASP A 27 19.34 -0.42 8.56
C ASP A 27 18.77 0.68 7.63
N PRO A 28 19.39 1.87 7.58
CA PRO A 28 18.87 3.02 6.84
C PRO A 28 19.24 3.02 5.35
N ARG A 29 19.92 1.97 4.85
CA ARG A 29 20.36 1.91 3.45
C ARG A 29 19.18 1.89 2.49
N ASP A 30 19.39 2.43 1.30
CA ASP A 30 18.40 2.37 0.22
C ASP A 30 18.05 0.93 -0.17
N PRO A 31 16.84 0.69 -0.72
CA PRO A 31 16.47 -0.63 -1.25
C PRO A 31 17.45 -1.10 -2.31
N LEU A 32 17.77 -2.40 -2.30
CA LEU A 32 18.69 -2.99 -3.28
C LEU A 32 18.17 -2.93 -4.71
N ARG A 33 16.84 -2.98 -4.86
CA ARG A 33 16.14 -2.89 -6.15
C ARG A 33 14.77 -2.24 -5.95
N THR A 34 14.31 -1.51 -6.96
CA THR A 34 12.94 -1.01 -7.05
C THR A 34 12.35 -1.45 -8.38
N ALA A 35 11.13 -1.96 -8.39
CA ALA A 35 10.45 -2.38 -9.62
C ALA A 35 8.93 -2.20 -9.50
N PRO A 36 8.24 -1.82 -10.59
CA PRO A 36 6.78 -1.86 -10.62
C PRO A 36 6.29 -3.30 -10.53
N VAL A 37 5.23 -3.51 -9.74
CA VAL A 37 4.61 -4.84 -9.58
C VAL A 37 3.09 -4.71 -9.66
N LEU A 38 2.43 -5.70 -10.26
CA LEU A 38 0.98 -5.83 -10.26
C LEU A 38 0.61 -6.95 -9.29
N LEU A 39 -0.07 -6.60 -8.20
CA LEU A 39 -0.48 -7.60 -7.19
C LEU A 39 -1.89 -8.09 -7.51
N PRO A 40 -2.18 -9.40 -7.43
CA PRO A 40 -3.52 -9.91 -7.62
C PRO A 40 -4.42 -9.49 -6.44
N GLY A 41 -5.56 -8.88 -6.71
CA GLY A 41 -6.47 -8.37 -5.69
C GLY A 41 -6.86 -6.92 -5.97
N LEU A 42 -7.40 -6.24 -4.96
CA LEU A 42 -7.91 -4.89 -5.17
C LEU A 42 -7.47 -3.91 -4.09
N LEU A 43 -7.40 -2.65 -4.50
CA LEU A 43 -7.33 -1.50 -3.62
C LEU A 43 -8.73 -1.11 -3.19
N TYR A 44 -8.94 -0.93 -1.89
CA TYR A 44 -10.17 -0.34 -1.36
C TYR A 44 -9.86 0.75 -0.33
N PHE A 45 -10.81 1.67 -0.17
CA PHE A 45 -10.71 2.77 0.78
C PHE A 45 -11.73 2.59 1.91
N ALA A 46 -11.23 2.57 3.14
CA ALA A 46 -12.06 2.43 4.34
C ALA A 46 -11.43 3.16 5.53
N THR A 47 -12.19 3.29 6.61
CA THR A 47 -11.80 3.99 7.84
C THR A 47 -11.42 5.46 7.61
N GLU A 48 -11.17 6.22 8.68
CA GLU A 48 -10.72 7.62 8.56
C GLU A 48 -9.20 7.72 8.75
N SER A 49 -8.55 8.46 7.86
CA SER A 49 -7.14 8.84 7.98
C SER A 49 -7.03 10.23 8.61
N GLN A 50 -6.42 10.33 9.79
CA GLN A 50 -6.13 11.63 10.41
C GLN A 50 -5.14 12.49 9.61
N VAL A 51 -4.29 11.86 8.79
CA VAL A 51 -3.30 12.57 7.96
C VAL A 51 -3.92 13.06 6.66
N TRP A 52 -4.85 12.30 6.11
CA TRP A 52 -5.40 12.53 4.77
C TRP A 52 -6.84 13.05 4.78
N THR A 53 -7.48 13.10 5.94
CA THR A 53 -8.87 13.55 6.15
C THR A 53 -9.83 12.90 5.14
N GLY A 54 -9.82 11.57 5.13
CA GLY A 54 -10.69 10.71 4.31
C GLY A 54 -10.31 9.24 4.40
N GLY A 55 -10.94 8.43 3.55
CA GLY A 55 -10.71 6.99 3.36
C GLY A 55 -9.25 6.65 3.12
N ARG A 56 -8.74 5.65 3.86
CA ARG A 56 -7.37 5.16 3.70
C ARG A 56 -7.30 3.92 2.83
N ALA A 57 -6.22 3.77 2.09
CA ALA A 57 -5.97 2.61 1.23
C ALA A 57 -5.66 1.35 2.04
N PHE A 58 -6.36 0.28 1.70
CA PHE A 58 -6.04 -1.09 2.09
C PHE A 58 -5.98 -1.99 0.85
N TYR A 59 -5.41 -3.16 1.02
CA TYR A 59 -5.24 -4.16 -0.02
C TYR A 59 -6.03 -5.39 0.38
N ASP A 60 -6.94 -5.80 -0.48
CA ASP A 60 -7.62 -7.08 -0.34
C ASP A 60 -7.03 -8.07 -1.36
N PRO A 61 -6.26 -9.09 -0.91
CA PRO A 61 -5.76 -10.14 -1.80
C PRO A 61 -6.90 -11.06 -2.32
N GLY A 62 -8.09 -10.96 -1.74
CA GLY A 62 -9.22 -11.87 -1.93
C GLY A 62 -8.97 -13.27 -1.37
N PRO A 63 -9.80 -14.27 -1.70
CA PRO A 63 -9.58 -15.64 -1.25
C PRO A 63 -8.31 -16.24 -1.85
N ALA A 64 -7.78 -17.32 -1.26
CA ALA A 64 -6.66 -18.06 -1.85
C ALA A 64 -7.02 -18.52 -3.27
N ARG A 65 -6.07 -18.41 -4.21
CA ARG A 65 -6.30 -18.80 -5.60
C ARG A 65 -6.42 -20.32 -5.73
N THR A 66 -7.38 -20.76 -6.52
CA THR A 66 -7.36 -22.11 -7.12
C THR A 66 -6.93 -22.02 -8.59
N ALA A 67 -6.61 -23.17 -9.20
CA ALA A 67 -6.20 -23.24 -10.61
C ALA A 67 -7.29 -22.70 -11.57
N ASP A 68 -8.56 -22.76 -11.16
CA ASP A 68 -9.74 -22.42 -11.97
C ASP A 68 -10.24 -20.99 -11.73
N ASP A 69 -9.59 -20.21 -10.85
CA ASP A 69 -10.00 -18.84 -10.54
C ASP A 69 -9.82 -17.91 -11.76
N ALA A 70 -10.90 -17.21 -12.11
CA ALA A 70 -10.89 -16.12 -13.08
C ALA A 70 -9.80 -15.05 -12.76
N PRO A 71 -9.34 -14.28 -13.76
CA PRO A 71 -8.39 -13.20 -13.55
C PRO A 71 -8.94 -12.21 -12.51
N ARG A 72 -8.10 -11.84 -11.54
CA ARG A 72 -8.46 -10.84 -10.54
C ARG A 72 -8.14 -9.45 -11.06
N THR A 73 -8.75 -8.45 -10.42
CA THR A 73 -8.24 -7.09 -10.47
C THR A 73 -6.75 -7.10 -10.10
N GLU A 74 -6.01 -6.19 -10.71
CA GLU A 74 -4.59 -6.00 -10.42
C GLU A 74 -4.40 -4.68 -9.68
N LEU A 75 -3.65 -4.73 -8.59
CA LEU A 75 -3.23 -3.58 -7.81
C LEU A 75 -1.87 -3.09 -8.29
N PRO A 76 -1.77 -1.94 -9.01
CA PRO A 76 -0.50 -1.32 -9.33
C PRO A 76 0.22 -0.89 -8.06
N SER A 77 1.39 -1.49 -7.86
CA SER A 77 2.24 -1.31 -6.69
C SER A 77 3.67 -1.03 -7.10
N GLN A 78 4.46 -0.52 -6.16
CA GLN A 78 5.91 -0.37 -6.31
C GLN A 78 6.57 -1.33 -5.32
N GLY A 79 7.34 -2.28 -5.85
CA GLY A 79 8.11 -3.23 -5.08
C GLY A 79 9.49 -2.68 -4.73
N TYR A 80 9.92 -2.93 -3.49
CA TYR A 80 11.23 -2.57 -2.98
C TYR A 80 11.90 -3.82 -2.43
N LEU A 81 13.08 -4.17 -2.93
CA LEU A 81 13.86 -5.28 -2.41
C LEU A 81 14.60 -4.82 -1.16
N LEU A 82 14.10 -5.30 -0.01
CA LEU A 82 14.55 -4.93 1.33
C LEU A 82 15.05 -6.16 2.07
N THR A 83 15.85 -5.94 3.11
CA THR A 83 16.15 -7.00 4.09
C THR A 83 14.93 -7.28 4.97
N VAL A 84 14.91 -8.44 5.64
CA VAL A 84 13.85 -8.77 6.62
C VAL A 84 13.81 -7.73 7.75
N GLY A 85 14.96 -7.28 8.23
CA GLY A 85 15.04 -6.25 9.27
C GLY A 85 14.43 -4.92 8.83
N GLN A 86 14.73 -4.45 7.61
CA GLN A 86 14.12 -3.25 7.05
C GLN A 86 12.60 -3.37 6.91
N PHE A 87 12.12 -4.50 6.37
CA PHE A 87 10.67 -4.72 6.25
C PHE A 87 9.99 -4.74 7.62
N SER A 88 10.60 -5.41 8.60
CA SER A 88 10.08 -5.50 9.98
C SER A 88 10.00 -4.13 10.64
N ASP A 89 11.03 -3.31 10.47
CA ASP A 89 11.09 -1.96 11.03
C ASP A 89 10.09 -0.99 10.37
N ILE A 90 9.88 -1.10 9.06
CA ILE A 90 8.84 -0.33 8.35
C ILE A 90 7.46 -0.71 8.87
N VAL A 91 7.19 -2.01 9.00
CA VAL A 91 5.91 -2.50 9.50
C VAL A 91 5.67 -2.07 10.95
N ALA A 92 6.68 -2.14 11.82
CA ALA A 92 6.58 -1.64 13.19
C ALA A 92 6.17 -0.16 13.22
N GLN A 93 6.79 0.67 12.37
CA GLN A 93 6.45 2.10 12.28
C GLN A 93 5.04 2.35 11.75
N GLU A 94 4.57 1.58 10.76
CA GLU A 94 3.16 1.64 10.28
C GLU A 94 2.16 1.24 11.39
N MET A 95 2.58 0.39 12.33
CA MET A 95 1.83 0.01 13.53
C MET A 95 1.98 0.99 14.69
N TYR A 96 2.72 2.08 14.52
CA TYR A 96 3.05 3.05 15.58
C TYR A 96 3.88 2.46 16.74
N ARG A 97 4.67 1.43 16.46
CA ARG A 97 5.61 0.79 17.39
C ARG A 97 7.04 1.22 17.08
N GLU A 98 7.93 1.05 18.06
CA GLU A 98 9.36 1.27 17.84
C GLU A 98 9.98 0.11 17.05
N PRO A 99 10.82 0.40 16.03
CA PRO A 99 11.70 -0.58 15.39
C PRO A 99 12.62 -1.29 16.39
N GLY A 100 12.97 -2.55 16.13
CA GLY A 100 13.86 -3.27 17.03
C GLY A 100 13.94 -4.77 16.82
N GLU A 101 12.86 -5.39 16.35
CA GLU A 101 12.73 -6.84 16.25
C GLU A 101 12.31 -7.26 14.85
N ASP A 102 12.75 -8.46 14.45
CA ASP A 102 12.37 -9.05 13.19
C ASP A 102 11.01 -9.77 13.33
N LEU A 103 10.13 -9.57 12.35
CA LEU A 103 8.85 -10.25 12.30
C LEU A 103 9.04 -11.73 11.99
N ASP A 104 8.25 -12.59 12.63
CA ASP A 104 8.08 -13.96 12.16
C ASP A 104 7.21 -13.99 10.89
N LEU A 105 7.86 -14.21 9.74
CA LEU A 105 7.21 -14.25 8.44
C LEU A 105 6.67 -15.64 8.07
N THR A 106 6.92 -16.66 8.90
CA THR A 106 6.65 -18.08 8.57
C THR A 106 5.20 -18.31 8.17
N GLN A 107 4.25 -17.78 8.95
CA GLN A 107 2.82 -17.93 8.69
C GLN A 107 2.40 -17.25 7.38
N ALA A 108 2.89 -16.02 7.13
CA ALA A 108 2.55 -15.29 5.91
C ALA A 108 3.16 -15.94 4.66
N LEU A 109 4.37 -16.48 4.76
CA LEU A 109 5.04 -17.19 3.66
C LEU A 109 4.39 -18.55 3.38
N THR A 110 3.93 -19.26 4.42
CA THR A 110 3.33 -20.59 4.29
C THR A 110 1.86 -20.54 3.85
N HIS A 111 1.08 -19.62 4.41
CA HIS A 111 -0.37 -19.54 4.22
C HIS A 111 -0.82 -18.32 3.41
N GLY A 112 0.12 -17.50 2.94
CA GLY A 112 -0.15 -16.27 2.20
C GLY A 112 -0.58 -15.10 3.08
N ARG A 113 -0.89 -15.32 4.38
CA ARG A 113 -1.43 -14.31 5.28
C ARG A 113 -1.11 -14.62 6.75
N ALA A 114 -0.83 -13.59 7.54
CA ALA A 114 -0.71 -13.71 8.99
C ALA A 114 -1.21 -12.42 9.68
N GLN A 115 -2.15 -12.55 10.62
CA GLN A 115 -2.52 -11.44 11.48
C GLN A 115 -1.58 -11.42 12.70
N ILE A 116 -0.87 -10.31 12.89
CA ILE A 116 0.16 -10.12 13.92
C ILE A 116 -0.26 -9.10 14.98
N GLY A 117 -1.54 -8.69 14.96
CA GLY A 117 -2.20 -7.93 16.02
C GLY A 117 -3.58 -7.38 15.62
N PRO A 118 -4.25 -6.64 16.52
CA PRO A 118 -5.62 -6.12 16.32
C PRO A 118 -5.72 -4.83 15.48
N GLY A 119 -4.61 -4.20 15.13
CA GLY A 119 -4.55 -2.91 14.45
C GLY A 119 -4.87 -2.94 12.95
N ARG A 120 -5.04 -1.75 12.37
CA ARG A 120 -5.47 -1.56 10.96
C ARG A 120 -4.43 -1.95 9.90
N TYR A 121 -3.15 -2.05 10.26
CA TYR A 121 -2.08 -2.52 9.38
C TYR A 121 -1.38 -3.74 9.96
N GLU A 122 -2.08 -4.51 10.79
CA GLU A 122 -1.50 -5.64 11.53
C GLU A 122 -1.74 -7.00 10.88
N THR A 123 -1.92 -7.02 9.56
CA THR A 123 -2.01 -8.24 8.77
C THR A 123 -0.94 -8.25 7.70
N LEU A 124 -0.01 -9.20 7.78
CA LEU A 124 0.96 -9.49 6.74
C LEU A 124 0.32 -10.32 5.62
N VAL A 125 0.68 -10.01 4.38
CA VAL A 125 0.24 -10.76 3.19
C VAL A 125 1.45 -11.04 2.31
N CYS A 126 1.61 -12.28 1.88
CA CYS A 126 2.52 -12.69 0.81
C CYS A 126 1.71 -12.78 -0.49
N ALA A 127 1.90 -11.78 -1.36
CA ALA A 127 1.12 -11.61 -2.59
C ALA A 127 1.71 -12.37 -3.80
N GLY A 128 2.67 -13.26 -3.56
CA GLY A 128 3.37 -14.03 -4.59
C GLY A 128 4.88 -13.88 -4.48
N ALA A 129 5.58 -14.12 -5.59
CA ALA A 129 7.02 -13.98 -5.69
C ALA A 129 7.42 -13.19 -6.94
N LEU A 130 8.52 -12.44 -6.85
CA LEU A 130 9.14 -11.70 -7.94
C LEU A 130 10.64 -11.99 -7.96
N ASP A 131 11.14 -12.49 -9.09
CA ASP A 131 12.55 -12.87 -9.28
C ASP A 131 13.12 -13.76 -8.16
N GLY A 132 12.31 -14.69 -7.65
CA GLY A 132 12.70 -15.60 -6.56
C GLY A 132 12.56 -15.04 -5.14
N TYR A 133 12.07 -13.80 -4.97
CA TYR A 133 11.83 -13.18 -3.67
C TYR A 133 10.33 -13.09 -3.36
N PRO A 134 9.91 -13.33 -2.10
CA PRO A 134 8.51 -13.16 -1.71
C PRO A 134 8.12 -11.68 -1.74
N VAL A 135 6.91 -11.39 -2.25
CA VAL A 135 6.34 -10.04 -2.26
C VAL A 135 5.45 -9.88 -1.05
N LEU A 136 5.98 -9.22 -0.01
CA LEU A 136 5.29 -9.00 1.26
C LEU A 136 4.72 -7.59 1.36
N THR A 137 3.57 -7.48 2.01
CA THR A 137 2.95 -6.20 2.39
C THR A 137 2.24 -6.33 3.73
N CYS A 138 1.87 -5.21 4.33
CA CYS A 138 0.97 -5.16 5.48
C CYS A 138 -0.33 -4.42 5.12
N THR A 139 -1.45 -4.90 5.65
CA THR A 139 -2.77 -4.36 5.36
C THR A 139 -3.75 -4.61 6.51
N ALA A 140 -5.02 -4.28 6.29
CA ALA A 140 -6.08 -4.49 7.26
C ALA A 140 -6.48 -5.98 7.39
N PRO A 141 -7.04 -6.36 8.55
CA PRO A 141 -7.57 -7.70 8.74
C PRO A 141 -8.91 -7.95 8.01
N TRP A 142 -9.55 -6.90 7.49
CA TRP A 142 -10.86 -6.98 6.83
C TRP A 142 -10.71 -7.10 5.32
N ARG A 143 -11.64 -7.81 4.68
CA ARG A 143 -11.85 -7.73 3.23
C ARG A 143 -12.60 -6.45 2.88
N SER A 144 -12.61 -6.09 1.61
CA SER A 144 -13.35 -4.90 1.13
C SER A 144 -14.84 -4.95 1.47
N ASP A 145 -15.40 -6.15 1.57
CA ASP A 145 -16.84 -6.37 1.78
C ASP A 145 -17.19 -6.58 3.26
N ASP A 146 -16.18 -6.67 4.14
CA ASP A 146 -16.36 -6.87 5.59
C ASP A 146 -16.48 -5.53 6.35
N ILE A 147 -16.27 -4.39 5.67
CA ILE A 147 -16.20 -3.08 6.30
C ILE A 147 -16.85 -1.99 5.45
N ALA A 148 -17.46 -1.00 6.09
CA ALA A 148 -17.94 0.18 5.41
C ALA A 148 -16.79 0.93 4.72
N VAL A 149 -16.94 1.12 3.41
CA VAL A 149 -16.02 1.93 2.63
C VAL A 149 -16.11 3.41 3.02
N ASN A 150 -15.02 4.14 2.83
CA ASN A 150 -14.94 5.58 3.08
C ASN A 150 -14.23 6.27 1.91
N ALA A 151 -14.74 7.42 1.48
CA ALA A 151 -14.20 8.13 0.33
C ALA A 151 -12.83 8.73 0.65
N PRO A 152 -11.79 8.47 -0.16
CA PRO A 152 -10.49 9.13 0.01
C PRO A 152 -10.61 10.64 -0.30
N SER A 153 -9.73 11.44 0.28
CA SER A 153 -9.64 12.86 -0.04
C SER A 153 -8.94 13.10 -1.39
N ALA A 154 -9.18 14.27 -1.98
CA ALA A 154 -8.50 14.71 -3.19
C ALA A 154 -6.96 14.65 -3.08
N ALA A 155 -6.42 15.17 -1.97
CA ALA A 155 -4.97 15.20 -1.75
C ALA A 155 -4.38 13.78 -1.71
N TYR A 156 -5.11 12.82 -1.13
CA TYR A 156 -4.66 11.44 -1.04
C TYR A 156 -4.76 10.71 -2.38
N LEU A 157 -5.85 10.90 -3.13
CA LEU A 157 -5.98 10.38 -4.49
C LEU A 157 -4.87 10.90 -5.41
N ARG A 158 -4.54 12.19 -5.30
CA ARG A 158 -3.42 12.80 -6.03
C ARG A 158 -2.10 12.12 -5.68
N HIS A 159 -1.84 11.90 -4.40
CA HIS A 159 -0.62 11.22 -3.93
C HIS A 159 -0.51 9.78 -4.46
N ILE A 160 -1.59 8.99 -4.38
CA ILE A 160 -1.61 7.61 -4.90
C ILE A 160 -1.45 7.61 -6.41
N GLY A 161 -2.21 8.44 -7.12
CA GLY A 161 -2.19 8.49 -8.58
C GLY A 161 -0.83 8.92 -9.14
N ALA A 162 -0.18 9.92 -8.52
CA ALA A 162 1.19 10.31 -8.88
C ALA A 162 2.17 9.14 -8.73
N GLY A 163 2.05 8.36 -7.66
CA GLY A 163 2.84 7.15 -7.44
C GLY A 163 2.62 6.09 -8.52
N ILE A 164 1.37 5.86 -8.94
CA ILE A 164 1.04 4.89 -10.00
C ILE A 164 1.63 5.35 -11.35
N VAL A 165 1.45 6.63 -11.72
CA VAL A 165 1.99 7.19 -12.96
C VAL A 165 3.52 7.07 -12.97
N ALA A 166 4.19 7.46 -11.89
CA ALA A 166 5.65 7.43 -11.80
C ALA A 166 6.23 5.99 -11.84
N ALA A 167 5.56 5.02 -11.20
CA ALA A 167 6.04 3.65 -11.15
C ALA A 167 5.74 2.85 -12.42
N HIS A 168 4.54 3.01 -12.99
CA HIS A 168 4.04 2.16 -14.07
C HIS A 168 4.02 2.84 -15.44
N GLY A 169 4.30 4.14 -15.52
CA GLY A 169 4.21 4.92 -16.77
C GLY A 169 2.79 5.00 -17.33
N TRP A 170 1.77 4.77 -16.50
CA TRP A 170 0.38 4.86 -16.93
C TRP A 170 0.01 6.29 -17.30
N SER A 171 -0.87 6.44 -18.29
CA SER A 171 -1.48 7.75 -18.56
C SER A 171 -2.32 8.20 -17.36
N VAL A 172 -2.40 9.52 -17.16
CA VAL A 172 -3.26 10.11 -16.11
C VAL A 172 -4.69 9.60 -16.24
N HIS A 173 -5.21 9.55 -17.47
CA HIS A 173 -6.55 9.02 -17.75
C HIS A 173 -6.74 7.57 -17.26
N ARG A 174 -5.78 6.67 -17.56
CA ARG A 174 -5.85 5.27 -17.11
C ARG A 174 -5.83 5.18 -15.58
N THR A 175 -4.92 5.92 -14.95
CA THR A 175 -4.80 5.98 -13.48
C THR A 175 -6.07 6.50 -12.83
N ALA A 176 -6.65 7.56 -13.37
CA ALA A 176 -7.87 8.16 -12.86
C ALA A 176 -9.07 7.21 -12.98
N ARG A 177 -9.22 6.52 -14.12
CA ARG A 177 -10.26 5.49 -14.30
C ARG A 177 -10.09 4.33 -13.32
N TYR A 178 -8.86 3.86 -13.11
CA TYR A 178 -8.57 2.80 -12.16
C TYR A 178 -8.99 3.21 -10.73
N LEU A 179 -8.53 4.37 -10.26
CA LEU A 179 -8.83 4.85 -8.92
C LEU A 179 -10.33 5.12 -8.70
N ALA A 180 -11.03 5.68 -9.69
CA ALA A 180 -12.48 5.89 -9.62
C ALA A 180 -13.28 4.57 -9.56
N GLY A 181 -12.68 3.46 -9.99
CA GLY A 181 -13.29 2.12 -9.91
C GLY A 181 -13.05 1.40 -8.58
N CYS A 182 -12.15 1.89 -7.73
CA CYS A 182 -11.83 1.23 -6.44
C CYS A 182 -12.97 1.42 -5.43
N PRO A 183 -13.34 0.38 -4.64
CA PRO A 183 -14.32 0.54 -3.56
C PRO A 183 -13.95 1.67 -2.59
N GLY A 184 -14.94 2.48 -2.23
CA GLY A 184 -14.78 3.72 -1.46
C GLY A 184 -14.52 4.96 -2.31
N ALA A 185 -13.78 4.86 -3.42
CA ALA A 185 -13.71 5.95 -4.39
C ALA A 185 -14.88 5.90 -5.40
N ALA A 186 -15.29 4.69 -5.79
CA ALA A 186 -16.43 4.46 -6.66
C ALA A 186 -17.72 5.06 -6.07
N GLY A 187 -18.46 5.78 -6.91
CA GLY A 187 -19.67 6.50 -6.51
C GLY A 187 -19.42 7.87 -5.85
N HIS A 188 -18.19 8.14 -5.40
CA HIS A 188 -17.80 9.41 -4.78
C HIS A 188 -16.92 10.28 -5.69
N TRP A 189 -16.12 9.65 -6.54
CA TRP A 189 -15.20 10.32 -7.46
C TRP A 189 -15.43 9.85 -8.89
N ARG A 190 -15.56 10.79 -9.82
CA ARG A 190 -15.55 10.52 -11.26
C ARG A 190 -14.12 10.52 -11.77
N ALA A 191 -13.85 9.70 -12.79
CA ALA A 191 -12.53 9.64 -13.41
C ALA A 191 -12.04 11.03 -13.89
N GLY A 192 -12.92 11.87 -14.44
CA GLY A 192 -12.54 13.23 -14.87
C GLY A 192 -12.15 14.18 -13.72
N GLU A 193 -12.72 14.00 -12.53
CA GLU A 193 -12.34 14.76 -11.33
C GLU A 193 -10.95 14.34 -10.88
N ILE A 194 -10.68 13.04 -10.81
CA ILE A 194 -9.36 12.50 -10.45
C ILE A 194 -8.31 12.89 -11.50
N GLU A 195 -8.65 12.85 -12.78
CA GLU A 195 -7.76 13.29 -13.87
C GLU A 195 -7.37 14.76 -13.68
N SER A 196 -8.33 15.63 -13.37
CA SER A 196 -8.08 17.05 -13.06
C SER A 196 -7.15 17.24 -11.84
N LEU A 197 -7.32 16.42 -10.79
CA LEU A 197 -6.43 16.43 -9.62
C LEU A 197 -4.99 16.06 -9.96
N LEU A 198 -4.80 15.17 -10.93
CA LEU A 198 -3.48 14.67 -11.34
C LEU A 198 -2.78 15.57 -12.35
N THR A 199 -3.53 16.38 -13.12
CA THR A 199 -2.97 17.35 -14.07
C THR A 199 -2.75 18.74 -13.48
N ALA A 200 -3.44 19.09 -12.39
CA ALA A 200 -3.27 20.40 -11.75
C ALA A 200 -1.83 20.59 -11.24
N ALA A 201 -1.25 21.77 -11.43
CA ALA A 201 0.05 22.11 -10.85
C ALA A 201 0.04 21.96 -9.31
N PRO A 202 1.16 21.57 -8.67
CA PRO A 202 1.26 21.47 -7.21
C PRO A 202 1.08 22.80 -6.50
#